data_AF-A0A1B0D0B8-F1
#
_entry.id   AF-A0A1B0D0B8-F1
#
_cell.length_a   1.000
_cell.length_b   1.000
_cell.length_c   1.000
_cell.angle_alpha   90.00
_cell.angle_beta   90.00
_cell.angle_gamma   90.00
#
_symmetry.space_group_name_H-M   'P 1'
#
loop_
_entity.id
_entity.type
_entity.pdbx_description
1 polymer ?
#
loop_
_entity_poly.entity_id
_entity_poly.type
_entity_poly.pdbx_seq_one_letter_code
_entity_poly.pdbx_strand_id
1 'polypeptide(L)'
;MAPIYVIGRASPSSAVPPPSEIIEFKCAFPDDYLYAVPGTLCRSYYKCQGGHGAQYQCPNSTVFNFFKQTCSSSSGVCYEAVCRGRKDGNYPDTTHACRRAFICRGGSLVGLFNCPSRHLFNGASCISEESGTCEPPESTAIAYPYAGDQRCRGLPDGYNPLPTDCCRFLICANGEVSEEKLCPNGQRFDSSTKKCVPPDQVPCIVHNPCLGKATGLHADELSSNCRDYVKCSENSIVARLNCGDQGVFNGKQCVPVGLYECPQDRLPNPQAAFNICRTKSNGFHLDLRRGCRYYVKCTSGRIINTYECPNGNFFDSELRSCIPENKQQCEDPTPSRDCEFSIGSFQKIII
;
A
#
# COMPACT_ATOMS: atom_id res chain seq x y z
N MET A 1 11.76 -28.74 24.82
CA MET A 1 11.33 -27.45 25.40
C MET A 1 11.17 -26.47 24.25
N ALA A 2 9.94 -26.19 23.85
CA ALA A 2 9.61 -25.29 22.73
C ALA A 2 9.33 -23.88 23.25
N PRO A 3 9.75 -22.81 22.56
CA PRO A 3 9.42 -21.45 22.97
C PRO A 3 7.99 -21.08 22.56
N ILE A 4 7.30 -20.45 23.50
CA ILE A 4 5.95 -19.91 23.42
C ILE A 4 6.01 -18.56 22.69
N TYR A 5 5.30 -18.41 21.56
CA TYR A 5 5.07 -17.10 20.95
C TYR A 5 3.75 -16.50 21.48
N VAL A 6 3.85 -15.29 22.03
CA VAL A 6 2.75 -14.50 22.58
C VAL A 6 1.93 -13.90 21.44
N ILE A 7 0.65 -14.24 21.38
CA ILE A 7 -0.33 -13.69 20.43
C ILE A 7 -0.80 -12.34 20.97
N GLY A 8 -0.59 -11.25 20.22
CA GLY A 8 -1.07 -9.91 20.57
C GLY A 8 -2.60 -9.88 20.64
N ARG A 9 -3.13 -9.29 21.73
CA ARG A 9 -4.57 -9.15 21.98
C ARG A 9 -5.20 -8.16 21.00
N ALA A 10 -6.23 -8.59 20.27
CA ALA A 10 -7.14 -7.72 19.55
C ALA A 10 -8.10 -7.03 20.56
N SER A 11 -8.25 -5.72 20.43
CA SER A 11 -9.21 -4.93 21.23
C SER A 11 -10.63 -5.07 20.65
N PRO A 12 -11.67 -5.21 21.50
CA PRO A 12 -13.06 -5.24 21.02
C PRO A 12 -13.48 -3.82 20.61
N SER A 13 -13.87 -3.64 19.35
CA SER A 13 -14.50 -2.40 18.89
C SER A 13 -15.94 -2.34 19.40
N SER A 14 -16.23 -1.38 20.27
CA SER A 14 -17.56 -1.08 20.79
C SER A 14 -18.31 -0.12 19.87
N ALA A 15 -18.88 -0.65 18.80
CA ALA A 15 -19.92 0.02 18.04
C ALA A 15 -20.98 -1.01 17.70
N VAL A 16 -22.13 -0.96 18.39
CA VAL A 16 -23.28 -1.83 18.11
C VAL A 16 -23.98 -1.25 16.88
N PRO A 17 -23.98 -1.95 15.72
CA PRO A 17 -24.75 -1.52 14.56
C PRO A 17 -26.26 -1.71 14.82
N PRO A 18 -27.15 -1.01 14.09
CA PRO A 18 -28.59 -1.26 14.15
C PRO A 18 -28.90 -2.73 13.80
N PRO A 19 -30.09 -3.28 14.13
CA PRO A 19 -30.41 -4.69 13.92
C PRO A 19 -30.50 -4.98 12.42
N SER A 20 -29.36 -5.18 11.78
CA SER A 20 -29.22 -5.83 10.49
C SER A 20 -29.67 -7.26 10.67
N GLU A 21 -30.54 -7.73 9.77
CA GLU A 21 -30.92 -9.15 9.65
C GLU A 21 -29.69 -10.03 9.88
N ILE A 22 -29.68 -10.79 10.97
CA ILE A 22 -28.54 -11.61 11.35
C ILE A 22 -28.49 -12.77 10.37
N ILE A 23 -27.48 -12.78 9.50
CA ILE A 23 -27.21 -13.90 8.59
C ILE A 23 -26.79 -15.10 9.44
N GLU A 24 -27.54 -16.19 9.36
CA GLU A 24 -27.22 -17.42 10.09
C GLU A 24 -26.16 -18.24 9.35
N PHE A 25 -24.98 -18.43 9.96
CA PHE A 25 -23.91 -19.30 9.44
C PHE A 25 -24.12 -20.76 9.92
N LYS A 26 -24.83 -21.57 9.12
CA LYS A 26 -25.04 -23.00 9.40
C LYS A 26 -23.84 -23.80 8.91
N CYS A 27 -22.82 -23.91 9.75
CA CYS A 27 -21.67 -24.77 9.51
C CYS A 27 -22.05 -26.24 9.74
N ALA A 28 -22.84 -26.79 8.81
CA ALA A 28 -23.43 -28.12 8.88
C ALA A 28 -22.38 -29.23 8.83
N PHE A 29 -21.24 -28.97 8.19
CA PHE A 29 -20.15 -29.93 8.05
C PHE A 29 -18.80 -29.30 8.40
N PRO A 30 -17.83 -30.09 8.89
CA PRO A 30 -16.44 -29.64 8.97
C PRO A 30 -15.82 -29.61 7.56
N ASP A 31 -15.14 -28.52 7.24
CA ASP A 31 -14.28 -28.39 6.08
C ASP A 31 -13.10 -27.46 6.40
N ASP A 32 -12.16 -27.40 5.45
CA ASP A 32 -10.96 -26.55 5.56
C ASP A 32 -11.07 -25.25 4.76
N TYR A 33 -12.24 -24.94 4.22
CA TYR A 33 -12.43 -23.76 3.39
C TYR A 33 -12.70 -22.51 4.23
N LEU A 34 -12.19 -21.40 3.71
CA LEU A 34 -12.52 -20.05 4.13
C LEU A 34 -13.57 -19.49 3.16
N TYR A 35 -14.57 -18.80 3.72
CA TYR A 35 -15.70 -18.28 2.97
C TYR A 35 -15.86 -16.77 3.19
N ALA A 36 -16.10 -15.99 2.15
CA ALA A 36 -16.38 -14.55 2.27
C ALA A 36 -17.67 -14.30 3.07
N VAL A 37 -17.67 -13.31 3.94
CA VAL A 37 -18.88 -12.85 4.65
C VAL A 37 -19.70 -11.97 3.70
N PRO A 38 -20.98 -12.30 3.41
CA PRO A 38 -21.81 -11.48 2.52
C PRO A 38 -22.01 -10.05 3.04
N GLY A 39 -22.16 -9.08 2.13
CA GLY A 39 -22.38 -7.68 2.46
C GLY A 39 -21.12 -6.95 2.96
N THR A 40 -19.96 -7.61 2.97
CA THR A 40 -18.69 -7.02 3.40
C THR A 40 -17.82 -6.60 2.23
N LEU A 41 -18.30 -6.74 0.99
CA LEU A 41 -17.53 -6.55 -0.24
C LEU A 41 -16.26 -7.43 -0.23
N CYS A 42 -16.44 -8.68 0.20
CA CYS A 42 -15.37 -9.65 0.45
C CYS A 42 -14.25 -9.16 1.40
N ARG A 43 -14.45 -8.10 2.20
CA ARG A 43 -13.43 -7.60 3.15
C ARG A 43 -13.34 -8.43 4.43
N SER A 44 -14.31 -9.31 4.66
CA SER A 44 -14.29 -10.28 5.76
C SER A 44 -14.54 -11.68 5.24
N TYR A 45 -14.00 -12.66 5.95
CA TYR A 45 -14.17 -14.09 5.67
C TYR A 45 -14.41 -14.85 6.97
N TYR A 46 -14.87 -16.09 6.89
CA TYR A 46 -15.09 -16.94 8.06
C TYR A 46 -14.64 -18.36 7.80
N LYS A 47 -14.34 -19.07 8.89
CA LYS A 47 -14.09 -20.51 8.91
C LYS A 47 -15.16 -21.20 9.77
N CYS A 48 -15.61 -22.36 9.34
CA CYS A 48 -16.48 -23.18 10.16
C CYS A 48 -15.70 -23.86 11.30
N GLN A 49 -16.09 -23.60 12.55
CA GLN A 49 -15.49 -24.16 13.75
C GLN A 49 -16.58 -24.50 14.78
N GLY A 50 -16.66 -25.77 15.19
CA GLY A 50 -17.63 -26.20 16.22
C GLY A 50 -19.09 -25.88 15.87
N GLY A 51 -19.47 -26.03 14.59
CA GLY A 51 -20.84 -25.76 14.11
C GLY A 51 -21.17 -24.28 13.91
N HIS A 52 -20.23 -23.37 14.16
CA HIS A 52 -20.41 -21.92 14.02
C HIS A 52 -19.38 -21.31 13.06
N GLY A 53 -19.71 -20.17 12.45
CA GLY A 53 -18.78 -19.41 11.61
C GLY A 53 -17.92 -18.45 12.44
N ALA A 54 -16.63 -18.74 12.60
CA ALA A 54 -15.67 -17.80 13.17
C ALA A 54 -15.26 -16.79 12.10
N GLN A 55 -15.61 -15.52 12.28
CA GLN A 55 -15.35 -14.45 11.32
C GLN A 55 -14.00 -13.77 11.54
N TYR A 56 -13.40 -13.30 10.45
CA TYR A 56 -12.11 -12.63 10.36
C TYR A 56 -12.18 -11.49 9.34
N GLN A 57 -11.38 -10.44 9.55
CA GLN A 57 -11.27 -9.33 8.62
C GLN A 57 -9.95 -9.42 7.84
N CYS A 58 -9.98 -9.10 6.54
CA CYS A 58 -8.77 -9.00 5.74
C CYS A 58 -7.91 -7.79 6.18
N PRO A 59 -6.58 -7.94 6.27
CA PRO A 59 -5.68 -6.86 6.68
C PRO A 59 -5.55 -5.78 5.59
N ASN A 60 -5.16 -4.56 5.98
CA ASN A 60 -4.77 -3.47 5.06
C ASN A 60 -5.76 -3.21 3.91
N SER A 61 -7.06 -3.36 4.18
CA SER A 61 -8.13 -3.16 3.19
C SER A 61 -8.07 -4.09 1.98
N THR A 62 -7.36 -5.22 2.09
CA THR A 62 -7.32 -6.29 1.09
C THR A 62 -8.66 -7.04 1.02
N VAL A 63 -8.85 -7.82 -0.05
CA VAL A 63 -10.13 -8.46 -0.37
C VAL A 63 -9.95 -9.97 -0.41
N PHE A 64 -10.81 -10.72 0.28
CA PHE A 64 -10.76 -12.18 0.32
C PHE A 64 -11.09 -12.78 -1.05
N ASN A 65 -10.18 -13.58 -1.58
CA ASN A 65 -10.36 -14.33 -2.82
C ASN A 65 -10.57 -15.81 -2.48
N PHE A 66 -11.79 -16.31 -2.67
CA PHE A 66 -12.15 -17.69 -2.39
C PHE A 66 -11.29 -18.69 -3.18
N PHE A 67 -11.05 -18.46 -4.46
CA PHE A 67 -10.31 -19.42 -5.30
C PHE A 67 -8.82 -19.50 -4.93
N LYS A 68 -8.26 -18.43 -4.35
CA LYS A 68 -6.90 -18.42 -3.80
C LYS A 68 -6.85 -18.74 -2.30
N GLN A 69 -8.00 -18.83 -1.63
CA GLN A 69 -8.15 -19.02 -0.18
C GLN A 69 -7.30 -18.03 0.64
N THR A 70 -7.20 -16.77 0.20
CA THR A 70 -6.36 -15.74 0.84
C THR A 70 -6.89 -14.33 0.58
N CYS A 71 -6.50 -13.38 1.41
CA CYS A 71 -6.75 -11.96 1.16
C CYS A 71 -5.77 -11.44 0.10
N SER A 72 -6.29 -10.90 -1.00
CA SER A 72 -5.51 -10.39 -2.12
C SER A 72 -5.37 -8.88 -2.06
N SER A 73 -4.14 -8.39 -2.25
CA SER A 73 -3.81 -6.98 -2.41
C SER A 73 -3.76 -6.53 -3.87
N SER A 74 -3.87 -7.44 -4.84
CA SER A 74 -3.94 -7.10 -6.27
C SER A 74 -5.37 -6.78 -6.68
N SER A 75 -5.54 -5.94 -7.70
CA SER A 75 -6.84 -5.64 -8.28
C SER A 75 -7.58 -6.91 -8.73
N GLY A 76 -8.90 -6.84 -8.72
CA GLY A 76 -9.73 -7.98 -9.08
C GLY A 76 -11.22 -7.68 -8.99
N VAL A 77 -12.00 -8.75 -9.01
CA VAL A 77 -13.46 -8.71 -8.86
C VAL A 77 -13.86 -9.61 -7.70
N CYS A 78 -14.54 -9.03 -6.72
CA CYS A 78 -15.25 -9.77 -5.68
C CYS A 78 -16.66 -10.06 -6.20
N TYR A 79 -17.18 -11.25 -5.93
CA TYR A 79 -18.56 -11.59 -6.24
C TYR A 79 -19.34 -11.84 -4.95
N GLU A 80 -20.55 -11.29 -4.84
CA GLU A 80 -21.46 -11.60 -3.73
C GLU A 80 -22.78 -12.20 -4.21
N ALA A 81 -23.30 -13.15 -3.40
CA ALA A 81 -24.59 -13.78 -3.63
C ALA A 81 -25.75 -12.79 -3.48
N VAL A 82 -26.81 -13.00 -4.25
CA VAL A 82 -27.93 -12.04 -4.36
C VAL A 82 -29.26 -12.75 -4.21
N CYS A 83 -30.08 -12.28 -3.26
CA CYS A 83 -31.46 -12.77 -3.09
C CYS A 83 -32.53 -11.91 -3.75
N ARG A 84 -32.24 -10.63 -4.05
CA ARG A 84 -33.20 -9.74 -4.70
C ARG A 84 -33.62 -10.31 -6.07
N GLY A 85 -34.92 -10.46 -6.28
CA GLY A 85 -35.50 -11.03 -7.50
C GLY A 85 -35.53 -12.55 -7.55
N ARG A 86 -34.99 -13.24 -6.53
CA ARG A 86 -35.13 -14.70 -6.37
C ARG A 86 -36.38 -15.02 -5.56
N LYS A 87 -36.92 -16.22 -5.79
CA LYS A 87 -37.97 -16.79 -4.93
C LYS A 87 -37.37 -17.22 -3.60
N ASP A 88 -38.23 -17.48 -2.64
CA ASP A 88 -37.80 -18.10 -1.40
C ASP A 88 -37.27 -19.51 -1.67
N GLY A 89 -36.06 -19.80 -1.22
CA GLY A 89 -35.41 -21.07 -1.51
C GLY A 89 -33.97 -21.14 -1.05
N ASN A 90 -33.33 -22.26 -1.39
CA ASN A 90 -31.91 -22.51 -1.19
C ASN A 90 -31.24 -22.47 -2.57
N TYR A 91 -30.12 -21.76 -2.67
CA TYR A 91 -29.45 -21.51 -3.93
C TYR A 91 -27.97 -21.91 -3.87
N PRO A 92 -27.41 -22.48 -4.95
CA PRO A 92 -25.98 -22.74 -5.04
C PRO A 92 -25.20 -21.42 -5.00
N ASP A 93 -24.19 -21.35 -4.15
CA ASP A 93 -23.31 -20.19 -4.09
C ASP A 93 -22.13 -20.37 -5.07
N THR A 94 -22.34 -19.94 -6.31
CA THR A 94 -21.33 -19.93 -7.37
C THR A 94 -20.09 -19.10 -7.01
N THR A 95 -20.23 -18.10 -6.14
CA THR A 95 -19.09 -17.28 -5.65
C THR A 95 -18.11 -18.09 -4.79
N HIS A 96 -18.55 -19.24 -4.28
CA HIS A 96 -17.76 -20.19 -3.48
C HIS A 96 -17.75 -21.57 -4.13
N ALA A 97 -17.77 -21.61 -5.47
CA ALA A 97 -17.76 -22.81 -6.29
C ALA A 97 -18.82 -23.84 -5.86
N CYS A 98 -20.01 -23.39 -5.46
CA CYS A 98 -21.12 -24.21 -4.99
C CYS A 98 -20.80 -25.09 -3.77
N ARG A 99 -19.64 -24.92 -3.12
CA ARG A 99 -19.29 -25.59 -1.85
C ARG A 99 -20.07 -25.01 -0.68
N ARG A 100 -20.68 -23.85 -0.90
CA ARG A 100 -21.63 -23.18 -0.03
C ARG A 100 -22.95 -22.99 -0.77
N ALA A 101 -24.02 -22.87 -0.01
CA ALA A 101 -25.33 -22.46 -0.47
C ALA A 101 -25.82 -21.29 0.39
N PHE A 102 -26.71 -20.49 -0.20
CA PHE A 102 -27.36 -19.37 0.49
C PHE A 102 -28.88 -19.52 0.49
N ILE A 103 -29.51 -19.01 1.54
CA ILE A 103 -30.95 -19.11 1.79
C ILE A 103 -31.56 -17.74 1.58
N CYS A 104 -32.52 -17.65 0.67
CA CYS A 104 -33.28 -16.44 0.40
C CYS A 104 -34.68 -16.53 1.01
N ARG A 105 -35.11 -15.47 1.70
CA ARG A 105 -36.49 -15.29 2.20
C ARG A 105 -36.91 -13.83 2.01
N GLY A 106 -38.04 -13.58 1.37
CA GLY A 106 -38.54 -12.23 1.11
C GLY A 106 -37.58 -11.34 0.29
N GLY A 107 -36.68 -11.94 -0.50
CA GLY A 107 -35.63 -11.23 -1.23
C GLY A 107 -34.38 -10.89 -0.41
N SER A 108 -34.33 -11.24 0.87
CA SER A 108 -33.17 -11.08 1.76
C SER A 108 -32.36 -12.38 1.88
N LEU A 109 -31.04 -12.24 2.07
CA LEU A 109 -30.16 -13.35 2.43
C LEU A 109 -30.26 -13.58 3.94
N VAL A 110 -30.82 -14.72 4.34
CA VAL A 110 -31.11 -15.01 5.76
C VAL A 110 -30.22 -16.11 6.36
N GLY A 111 -29.50 -16.85 5.51
CA GLY A 111 -28.60 -17.88 6.02
C GLY A 111 -27.70 -18.47 4.95
N LEU A 112 -26.67 -19.16 5.42
CA LEU A 112 -25.65 -19.83 4.63
C LEU A 112 -25.45 -21.23 5.19
N PHE A 113 -25.18 -22.21 4.33
CA PHE A 113 -24.70 -23.52 4.77
C PHE A 113 -23.66 -24.09 3.80
N ASN A 114 -22.72 -24.85 4.33
CA ASN A 114 -21.69 -25.52 3.54
C ASN A 114 -22.08 -26.96 3.20
N CYS A 115 -21.51 -27.49 2.13
CA CYS A 115 -21.55 -28.91 1.82
C CYS A 115 -20.34 -29.64 2.43
N PRO A 116 -20.42 -30.96 2.64
CA PRO A 116 -19.27 -31.76 3.04
C PRO A 116 -18.10 -31.61 2.07
N SER A 117 -16.88 -31.91 2.52
CA SER A 117 -15.70 -31.97 1.65
C SER A 117 -15.98 -32.79 0.38
N ARG A 118 -15.52 -32.28 -0.76
CA ARG A 118 -15.75 -32.85 -2.11
C ARG A 118 -17.21 -32.94 -2.57
N HIS A 119 -18.10 -32.13 -1.99
CA HIS A 119 -19.49 -32.02 -2.44
C HIS A 119 -19.84 -30.58 -2.86
N LEU A 120 -20.78 -30.49 -3.79
CA LEU A 120 -21.34 -29.25 -4.33
C LEU A 120 -22.85 -29.23 -4.10
N PHE A 121 -23.40 -28.08 -3.74
CA PHE A 121 -24.85 -27.91 -3.69
C PHE A 121 -25.39 -27.71 -5.10
N ASN A 122 -26.28 -28.57 -5.56
CA ASN A 122 -26.86 -28.49 -6.92
C ASN A 122 -28.18 -27.69 -6.99
N GLY A 123 -28.57 -27.02 -5.91
CA GLY A 123 -29.88 -26.35 -5.79
C GLY A 123 -30.92 -27.17 -5.01
N ALA A 124 -30.71 -28.47 -4.83
CA ALA A 124 -31.58 -29.34 -4.03
C ALA A 124 -30.83 -30.01 -2.87
N SER A 125 -29.65 -30.58 -3.14
CA SER A 125 -28.85 -31.31 -2.16
C SER A 125 -27.35 -31.16 -2.42
N CYS A 126 -26.54 -31.53 -1.43
CA CYS A 126 -25.10 -31.70 -1.61
C CYS A 126 -24.85 -33.01 -2.35
N ILE A 127 -24.26 -32.93 -3.54
CA ILE A 127 -23.89 -34.07 -4.38
C ILE A 127 -22.37 -34.13 -4.53
N SER A 128 -21.84 -35.30 -4.88
CA SER A 128 -20.41 -35.45 -5.17
C SER A 128 -19.97 -34.47 -6.26
N GLU A 129 -18.80 -33.85 -6.11
CA GLU A 129 -18.24 -32.95 -7.12
C GLU A 129 -17.94 -33.63 -8.45
N GLU A 130 -17.83 -34.96 -8.47
CA GLU A 130 -17.72 -35.76 -9.71
C GLU A 130 -19.04 -35.85 -10.49
N SER A 131 -20.16 -35.63 -9.82
CA SER A 131 -21.52 -35.77 -10.38
C SER A 131 -22.23 -34.44 -10.59
N GLY A 132 -21.60 -33.33 -10.22
CA GLY A 132 -22.18 -31.99 -10.27
C GLY A 132 -21.29 -30.99 -10.96
N THR A 133 -21.90 -30.02 -11.64
CA THR A 133 -21.21 -28.85 -12.18
C THR A 133 -21.63 -27.62 -11.39
N CYS A 134 -20.75 -26.62 -11.33
CA CYS A 134 -21.04 -25.32 -10.74
C CYS A 134 -20.87 -24.25 -11.82
N GLU A 135 -21.88 -23.41 -11.98
CA GLU A 135 -21.80 -22.28 -12.88
C GLU A 135 -20.81 -21.22 -12.37
N PRO A 136 -20.19 -20.45 -13.27
CA PRO A 136 -19.32 -19.34 -12.89
C PRO A 136 -20.11 -18.20 -12.20
N PRO A 137 -19.50 -17.46 -11.26
CA PRO A 137 -20.17 -16.36 -10.56
C PRO A 137 -20.53 -15.18 -11.47
N GLU A 138 -19.85 -15.00 -12.60
CA GLU A 138 -20.04 -13.91 -13.57
C GLU A 138 -21.49 -13.76 -14.05
N SER A 139 -22.23 -14.87 -14.17
CA SER A 139 -23.61 -14.90 -14.66
C SER A 139 -24.67 -14.96 -13.55
N THR A 140 -24.26 -15.13 -12.29
CA THR A 140 -25.17 -15.54 -11.20
C THR A 140 -25.07 -14.69 -9.94
N ALA A 141 -24.02 -13.86 -9.83
CA ALA A 141 -23.70 -13.03 -8.68
C ALA A 141 -23.48 -11.56 -9.07
N ILE A 142 -23.44 -10.65 -8.08
CA ILE A 142 -23.04 -9.25 -8.33
C ILE A 142 -21.53 -9.15 -8.27
N ALA A 143 -20.96 -8.52 -9.31
CA ALA A 143 -19.55 -8.17 -9.41
C ALA A 143 -19.26 -6.83 -8.72
N TYR A 144 -18.27 -6.84 -7.83
CA TYR A 144 -17.68 -5.66 -7.19
C TYR A 144 -16.22 -5.56 -7.62
N PRO A 145 -15.90 -4.77 -8.67
CA PRO A 145 -14.52 -4.51 -9.03
C PRO A 145 -13.85 -3.72 -7.91
N TYR A 146 -12.61 -4.09 -7.57
CA TYR A 146 -11.82 -3.40 -6.56
C TYR A 146 -10.42 -3.12 -7.10
N ALA A 147 -9.90 -1.94 -6.75
CA ALA A 147 -8.53 -1.56 -7.07
C ALA A 147 -7.55 -2.31 -6.15
N GLY A 148 -6.40 -2.70 -6.68
CA GLY A 148 -5.32 -3.24 -5.87
C GLY A 148 -4.73 -2.18 -4.97
N ASP A 149 -3.94 -2.63 -4.00
CA ASP A 149 -3.14 -1.80 -3.13
C ASP A 149 -2.09 -1.04 -3.96
N GLN A 150 -2.25 0.28 -3.97
CA GLN A 150 -1.50 1.20 -4.82
C GLN A 150 -0.15 1.62 -4.21
N ARG A 151 0.31 1.02 -3.10
CA ARG A 151 1.62 1.35 -2.49
C ARG A 151 2.80 1.08 -3.43
N CYS A 152 2.61 0.26 -4.47
CA CYS A 152 3.59 0.00 -5.52
C CYS A 152 3.54 0.95 -6.71
N ARG A 153 2.63 1.94 -6.73
CA ARG A 153 2.50 2.85 -7.86
C ARG A 153 3.80 3.64 -8.07
N GLY A 154 4.39 3.54 -9.26
CA GLY A 154 5.66 4.19 -9.59
C GLY A 154 6.90 3.48 -9.04
N LEU A 155 6.75 2.37 -8.35
CA LEU A 155 7.85 1.48 -7.98
C LEU A 155 8.09 0.45 -9.11
N PRO A 156 9.33 -0.01 -9.30
CA PRO A 156 9.60 -1.10 -10.23
C PRO A 156 9.02 -2.42 -9.70
N ASP A 157 8.70 -3.32 -10.62
CA ASP A 157 8.30 -4.69 -10.27
C ASP A 157 9.39 -5.41 -9.46
N GLY A 158 8.95 -6.32 -8.59
CA GLY A 158 9.80 -7.06 -7.67
C GLY A 158 9.83 -6.48 -6.26
N TYR A 159 10.96 -6.65 -5.57
CA TYR A 159 11.06 -6.36 -4.14
C TYR A 159 11.30 -4.87 -3.85
N ASN A 160 10.49 -4.29 -2.98
CA ASN A 160 10.53 -2.87 -2.64
C ASN A 160 10.45 -2.67 -1.12
N PRO A 161 11.18 -1.69 -0.55
CA PRO A 161 11.13 -1.42 0.88
C PRO A 161 9.74 -0.91 1.28
N LEU A 162 9.27 -1.29 2.47
CA LEU A 162 8.08 -0.70 3.07
C LEU A 162 8.50 0.51 3.93
N PRO A 163 8.13 1.76 3.57
CA PRO A 163 8.63 2.95 4.29
C PRO A 163 8.19 3.04 5.75
N THR A 164 7.14 2.31 6.13
CA THR A 164 6.57 2.35 7.48
C THR A 164 7.06 1.22 8.39
N ASP A 165 7.77 0.22 7.86
CA ASP A 165 8.27 -0.93 8.62
C ASP A 165 9.47 -1.57 7.92
N CYS A 166 10.67 -1.40 8.49
CA CYS A 166 11.92 -1.92 7.93
C CYS A 166 12.03 -3.44 7.99
N CYS A 167 11.24 -4.10 8.83
CA CYS A 167 11.22 -5.56 8.93
C CYS A 167 10.30 -6.16 7.86
N ARG A 168 9.57 -5.35 7.09
CA ARG A 168 8.68 -5.80 6.03
C ARG A 168 9.09 -5.22 4.68
N PHE A 169 8.66 -5.87 3.62
CA PHE A 169 8.87 -5.42 2.25
C PHE A 169 7.67 -5.76 1.37
N LEU A 170 7.53 -5.01 0.29
CA LEU A 170 6.50 -5.19 -0.72
C LEU A 170 7.07 -5.97 -1.90
N ILE A 171 6.26 -6.84 -2.48
CA ILE A 171 6.47 -7.43 -3.79
C ILE A 171 5.51 -6.74 -4.74
N CYS A 172 6.04 -5.98 -5.69
CA CYS A 172 5.28 -5.18 -6.63
C CYS A 172 5.16 -5.91 -7.98
N ALA A 173 4.00 -5.79 -8.61
CA ALA A 173 3.78 -6.23 -9.99
C ALA A 173 2.77 -5.29 -10.66
N ASN A 174 3.11 -4.76 -11.83
CA ASN A 174 2.26 -3.84 -12.60
C ASN A 174 1.79 -2.61 -11.78
N GLY A 175 2.64 -2.10 -10.89
CA GLY A 175 2.33 -0.95 -10.04
C GLY A 175 1.39 -1.23 -8.85
N GLU A 176 1.05 -2.49 -8.57
CA GLU A 176 0.24 -2.91 -7.43
C GLU A 176 1.03 -3.81 -6.47
N VAL A 177 0.64 -3.82 -5.19
CA VAL A 177 1.21 -4.78 -4.22
C VAL A 177 0.68 -6.17 -4.54
N SER A 178 1.57 -7.06 -4.97
CA SER A 178 1.30 -8.49 -5.10
C SER A 178 1.26 -9.16 -3.72
N GLU A 179 2.30 -8.92 -2.90
CA GLU A 179 2.42 -9.46 -1.55
C GLU A 179 3.15 -8.48 -0.62
N GLU A 180 2.86 -8.55 0.67
CA GLU A 180 3.64 -7.90 1.73
C GLU A 180 4.23 -8.99 2.62
N LYS A 181 5.56 -9.01 2.77
CA LYS A 181 6.27 -10.05 3.54
C LYS A 181 7.04 -9.47 4.70
N LEU A 182 7.10 -10.26 5.78
CA LEU A 182 8.00 -10.04 6.91
C LEU A 182 9.35 -10.72 6.63
N CYS A 183 10.44 -10.01 6.89
CA CYS A 183 11.77 -10.58 6.88
C CYS A 183 11.91 -11.63 7.99
N PRO A 184 12.56 -12.78 7.71
CA PRO A 184 12.73 -13.84 8.70
C PRO A 184 13.66 -13.40 9.84
N ASN A 185 13.53 -14.03 11.01
CA ASN A 185 14.45 -13.85 12.14
C ASN A 185 14.65 -12.40 12.61
N GLY A 186 13.65 -11.52 12.41
CA GLY A 186 13.75 -10.10 12.79
C GLY A 186 14.76 -9.31 11.96
N GLN A 187 15.15 -9.83 10.79
CA GLN A 187 16.00 -9.13 9.83
C GLN A 187 15.30 -7.90 9.24
N ARG A 188 16.09 -7.02 8.62
CA ARG A 188 15.62 -5.81 7.95
C ARG A 188 15.80 -5.94 6.44
N PHE A 189 14.87 -5.37 5.68
CA PHE A 189 14.97 -5.36 4.23
C PHE A 189 15.95 -4.28 3.77
N ASP A 190 17.01 -4.68 3.09
CA ASP A 190 17.96 -3.79 2.42
C ASP A 190 17.49 -3.52 0.99
N SER A 191 17.12 -2.26 0.71
CA SER A 191 16.61 -1.86 -0.60
C SER A 191 17.67 -1.85 -1.69
N SER A 192 18.97 -1.80 -1.34
CA SER A 192 20.07 -1.77 -2.31
C SER A 192 20.35 -3.17 -2.86
N THR A 193 20.43 -4.16 -1.98
CA THR A 193 20.65 -5.57 -2.36
C THR A 193 19.36 -6.35 -2.62
N LYS A 194 18.20 -5.77 -2.26
CA LYS A 194 16.86 -6.38 -2.35
C LYS A 194 16.72 -7.66 -1.51
N LYS A 195 17.37 -7.70 -0.34
CA LYS A 195 17.43 -8.88 0.54
C LYS A 195 17.13 -8.52 2.00
N CYS A 196 16.68 -9.51 2.76
CA CYS A 196 16.65 -9.39 4.22
C CYS A 196 18.05 -9.63 4.79
N VAL A 197 18.55 -8.69 5.57
CA VAL A 197 19.88 -8.70 6.19
C VAL A 197 19.80 -8.47 7.69
N PRO A 198 20.81 -8.90 8.47
CA PRO A 198 20.91 -8.59 9.89
C PRO A 198 20.73 -7.08 10.21
N PRO A 199 20.08 -6.71 11.34
CA PRO A 199 19.75 -5.31 11.65
C PRO A 199 20.92 -4.34 11.79
N ASP A 200 22.13 -4.84 12.02
CA ASP A 200 23.40 -4.11 12.11
C ASP A 200 23.95 -3.71 10.74
N GLN A 201 23.53 -4.39 9.67
CA GLN A 201 23.99 -4.11 8.29
C GLN A 201 23.21 -2.99 7.62
N VAL A 202 21.96 -2.73 8.04
CA VAL A 202 21.13 -1.65 7.48
C VAL A 202 20.35 -0.90 8.56
N PRO A 203 20.47 0.44 8.62
CA PRO A 203 19.71 1.24 9.56
C PRO A 203 18.22 1.18 9.23
N CYS A 204 17.37 1.09 10.25
CA CYS A 204 15.93 1.18 10.07
C CYS A 204 15.51 2.65 10.06
N ILE A 205 15.32 3.19 8.86
CA ILE A 205 14.81 4.54 8.67
C ILE A 205 13.34 4.42 8.26
N VAL A 206 12.46 4.49 9.25
CA VAL A 206 11.01 4.52 9.01
C VAL A 206 10.59 5.95 8.70
N HIS A 207 9.81 6.14 7.64
CA HIS A 207 9.15 7.42 7.40
C HIS A 207 8.18 7.70 8.54
N ASN A 208 8.49 8.70 9.36
CA ASN A 208 7.63 9.18 10.43
C ASN A 208 7.04 10.53 10.02
N PRO A 209 5.79 10.57 9.51
CA PRO A 209 5.12 11.81 9.12
C PRO A 209 4.86 12.73 10.32
N CYS A 210 5.05 12.31 11.57
CA CYS A 210 4.86 13.16 12.75
C CYS A 210 6.10 13.98 13.14
N LEU A 211 7.27 13.74 12.54
CA LEU A 211 8.49 14.49 12.89
C LEU A 211 8.32 15.99 12.60
N GLY A 212 8.45 16.82 13.64
CA GLY A 212 8.32 18.28 13.53
C GLY A 212 6.89 18.78 13.33
N LYS A 213 5.88 17.90 13.41
CA LYS A 213 4.47 18.28 13.35
C LYS A 213 3.89 18.45 14.76
N ALA A 214 2.98 19.41 14.91
CA ALA A 214 2.26 19.63 16.16
C ALA A 214 1.39 18.42 16.55
N THR A 215 1.05 18.27 17.83
CA THR A 215 0.07 17.26 18.27
C THR A 215 -1.28 17.47 17.56
N GLY A 216 -1.84 16.42 16.97
CA GLY A 216 -3.07 16.51 16.18
C GLY A 216 -3.16 15.51 15.03
N LEU A 217 -4.14 15.70 14.14
CA LEU A 217 -4.30 14.89 12.93
C LEU A 217 -3.51 15.52 11.77
N HIS A 218 -2.78 14.70 11.03
CA HIS A 218 -1.99 15.12 9.87
C HIS A 218 -2.16 14.13 8.73
N ALA A 219 -2.12 14.61 7.50
CA ALA A 219 -2.12 13.74 6.33
C ALA A 219 -0.89 12.80 6.34
N ASP A 220 -1.08 11.54 5.96
CA ASP A 220 0.05 10.65 5.73
C ASP A 220 0.65 11.00 4.36
N GLU A 221 1.89 11.46 4.35
CA GLU A 221 2.55 11.96 3.13
C GLU A 221 2.85 10.86 2.11
N LEU A 222 2.73 9.59 2.51
CA LEU A 222 2.82 8.43 1.64
C LEU A 222 1.47 8.03 1.03
N SER A 223 0.36 8.62 1.48
CA SER A 223 -0.98 8.34 0.95
C SER A 223 -1.18 9.05 -0.40
N SER A 224 -0.97 8.30 -1.48
CA SER A 224 -1.09 8.81 -2.86
C SER A 224 -2.52 9.22 -3.26
N ASN A 225 -3.52 8.90 -2.45
CA ASN A 225 -4.93 9.24 -2.65
C ASN A 225 -5.51 10.08 -1.50
N CYS A 226 -4.66 10.60 -0.61
CA CYS A 226 -5.04 11.36 0.59
C CYS A 226 -6.05 10.66 1.50
N ARG A 227 -6.22 9.33 1.43
CA ARG A 227 -7.18 8.61 2.29
C ARG A 227 -6.61 8.29 3.66
N ASP A 228 -5.30 8.13 3.75
CA ASP A 228 -4.61 7.78 4.99
C ASP A 228 -4.11 9.03 5.70
N TYR A 229 -4.27 9.03 7.01
CA TYR A 229 -3.83 10.10 7.89
C TYR A 229 -3.39 9.54 9.23
N VAL A 230 -2.61 10.33 9.97
CA VAL A 230 -2.02 9.94 11.24
C VAL A 230 -2.45 10.88 12.35
N LYS A 231 -2.58 10.34 13.56
CA LYS A 231 -2.63 11.15 14.78
C LYS A 231 -1.22 11.22 15.34
N CYS A 232 -0.72 12.43 15.53
CA CYS A 232 0.61 12.73 16.06
C CYS A 232 0.52 13.22 17.51
N SER A 233 1.47 12.81 18.33
CA SER A 233 1.75 13.37 19.66
C SER A 233 3.24 13.29 19.92
N GLU A 234 3.87 14.41 20.33
CA GLU A 234 5.30 14.45 20.67
C GLU A 234 6.20 13.81 19.59
N ASN A 235 6.04 14.25 18.34
CA ASN A 235 6.75 13.70 17.16
C ASN A 235 6.51 12.21 16.84
N SER A 236 5.57 11.55 17.53
CA SER A 236 5.29 10.12 17.38
C SER A 236 3.90 9.86 16.81
N ILE A 237 3.75 8.79 16.01
CA ILE A 237 2.46 8.33 15.49
C ILE A 237 1.73 7.59 16.60
N VAL A 238 0.61 8.13 17.08
CA VAL A 238 -0.24 7.49 18.10
C VAL A 238 -1.43 6.74 17.50
N ALA A 239 -1.79 7.02 16.24
CA ALA A 239 -2.76 6.22 15.49
C ALA A 239 -2.55 6.40 13.97
N ARG A 240 -2.82 5.34 13.20
CA ARG A 240 -3.02 5.39 11.74
C ARG A 240 -4.51 5.24 11.44
N LEU A 241 -5.03 6.07 10.55
CA LEU A 241 -6.46 6.22 10.30
C LEU A 241 -6.69 6.33 8.79
N ASN A 242 -7.88 5.94 8.33
CA ASN A 242 -8.26 5.96 6.91
C ASN A 242 -9.69 6.51 6.75
N CYS A 243 -9.93 7.30 5.71
CA CYS A 243 -11.24 7.93 5.44
C CYS A 243 -12.27 7.03 4.73
N GLY A 244 -11.93 5.76 4.46
CA GLY A 244 -12.76 4.81 3.73
C GLY A 244 -12.78 5.07 2.22
N ASP A 245 -13.61 4.31 1.50
CA ASP A 245 -13.62 4.33 0.02
C ASP A 245 -14.21 5.60 -0.59
N GLN A 246 -14.96 6.39 0.18
CA GLN A 246 -15.71 7.56 -0.29
C GLN A 246 -15.20 8.89 0.32
N GLY A 247 -14.11 8.86 1.09
CA GLY A 247 -13.59 10.03 1.78
C GLY A 247 -12.09 10.25 1.56
N VAL A 248 -11.65 11.51 1.67
CA VAL A 248 -10.25 11.96 1.64
C VAL A 248 -9.97 12.89 2.83
N PHE A 249 -8.76 12.86 3.38
CA PHE A 249 -8.36 13.71 4.49
C PHE A 249 -7.86 15.06 3.96
N ASN A 250 -8.57 16.13 4.30
CA ASN A 250 -8.25 17.48 3.82
C ASN A 250 -7.19 18.22 4.66
N GLY A 251 -6.41 17.50 5.48
CA GLY A 251 -5.50 18.08 6.46
C GLY A 251 -6.12 18.32 7.83
N LYS A 252 -7.44 18.20 7.98
CA LYS A 252 -8.15 18.36 9.26
C LYS A 252 -9.15 17.24 9.56
N GLN A 253 -9.90 16.81 8.56
CA GLN A 253 -10.95 15.80 8.69
C GLN A 253 -11.15 15.03 7.38
N CYS A 254 -11.86 13.90 7.45
CA CYS A 254 -12.33 13.19 6.27
C CYS A 254 -13.50 13.94 5.62
N VAL A 255 -13.39 14.22 4.33
CA VAL A 255 -14.44 14.84 3.50
C VAL A 255 -14.69 13.99 2.25
N PRO A 256 -15.89 14.03 1.65
CA PRO A 256 -16.15 13.34 0.39
C PRO A 256 -15.13 13.67 -0.71
N VAL A 257 -14.76 12.68 -1.53
CA VAL A 257 -13.73 12.80 -2.59
C VAL A 257 -13.96 14.00 -3.52
N GLY A 258 -15.21 14.37 -3.80
CA GLY A 258 -15.53 15.51 -4.67
C GLY A 258 -15.40 16.89 -4.03
N LEU A 259 -15.17 16.99 -2.72
CA LEU A 259 -15.08 18.27 -1.99
C LEU A 259 -13.65 18.71 -1.71
N TYR A 260 -12.68 17.84 -1.94
CA TYR A 260 -11.27 18.13 -1.74
C TYR A 260 -10.44 17.40 -2.78
N GLU A 261 -9.83 18.18 -3.67
CA GLU A 261 -8.86 17.65 -4.61
C GLU A 261 -7.56 17.36 -3.85
N CYS A 262 -7.22 16.08 -3.75
CA CYS A 262 -5.94 15.65 -3.21
C CYS A 262 -4.83 16.31 -4.03
N PRO A 263 -3.94 17.14 -3.42
CA PRO A 263 -2.88 17.80 -4.16
C PRO A 263 -2.00 16.77 -4.87
N GLN A 264 -2.15 16.64 -6.19
CA GLN A 264 -1.44 15.62 -6.98
C GLN A 264 0.04 15.95 -7.24
N ASP A 265 0.59 16.97 -6.58
CA ASP A 265 2.00 17.36 -6.69
C ASP A 265 2.99 16.37 -6.04
N ARG A 266 2.56 15.14 -5.73
CA ARG A 266 3.43 14.07 -5.17
C ARG A 266 3.25 12.70 -5.84
N LEU A 267 3.13 12.68 -7.16
CA LEU A 267 3.84 11.66 -7.95
C LEU A 267 5.16 12.29 -8.43
N PRO A 268 6.28 11.56 -8.41
CA PRO A 268 7.59 12.11 -8.73
C PRO A 268 7.64 12.50 -10.21
N ASN A 269 7.51 13.80 -10.48
CA ASN A 269 8.36 14.41 -11.49
C ASN A 269 9.57 15.01 -10.74
N PRO A 270 10.77 14.41 -10.83
CA PRO A 270 11.97 14.82 -10.07
C PRO A 270 12.49 16.24 -10.36
N GLN A 271 11.84 17.04 -11.20
CA GLN A 271 12.37 18.33 -11.65
C GLN A 271 11.95 19.57 -10.83
N ALA A 272 11.03 19.49 -9.85
CA ALA A 272 10.54 20.71 -9.16
C ALA A 272 11.01 20.90 -7.70
N ALA A 273 11.56 19.88 -7.03
CA ALA A 273 11.84 19.94 -5.59
C ALA A 273 13.24 20.47 -5.19
N PHE A 274 14.10 20.82 -6.15
CA PHE A 274 15.41 21.39 -5.84
C PHE A 274 15.58 22.72 -6.58
N ASN A 275 15.19 23.81 -5.94
CA ASN A 275 15.46 25.15 -6.47
C ASN A 275 16.75 25.68 -5.83
N ILE A 276 17.88 25.56 -6.53
CA ILE A 276 19.20 26.03 -6.08
C ILE A 276 19.21 27.51 -5.69
N CYS A 277 18.29 28.30 -6.27
CA CYS A 277 18.22 29.73 -6.00
C CYS A 277 17.69 30.06 -4.60
N ARG A 278 17.08 29.12 -3.86
CA ARG A 278 16.47 29.40 -2.54
C ARG A 278 17.46 29.98 -1.52
N THR A 279 18.74 29.63 -1.63
CA THR A 279 19.81 30.06 -0.72
C THR A 279 20.89 30.89 -1.42
N LYS A 280 20.68 31.28 -2.68
CA LYS A 280 21.64 32.03 -3.49
C LYS A 280 21.15 33.45 -3.75
N SER A 281 22.09 34.39 -3.87
CA SER A 281 21.80 35.78 -4.20
C SER A 281 21.33 35.93 -5.65
N ASN A 282 20.77 37.09 -5.99
CA ASN A 282 20.38 37.39 -7.37
C ASN A 282 21.62 37.39 -8.27
N GLY A 283 21.57 36.68 -9.40
CA GLY A 283 22.72 36.54 -10.30
C GLY A 283 22.74 35.19 -11.02
N PHE A 284 23.81 34.94 -11.78
CA PHE A 284 24.02 33.66 -12.44
C PHE A 284 24.83 32.71 -11.55
N HIS A 285 24.36 31.48 -11.42
CA HIS A 285 24.95 30.46 -10.55
C HIS A 285 25.05 29.14 -11.29
N LEU A 286 26.16 28.43 -11.11
CA LEU A 286 26.34 27.11 -11.68
C LEU A 286 25.30 26.12 -11.14
N ASP A 287 24.73 25.31 -12.03
CA ASP A 287 23.79 24.23 -11.69
C ASP A 287 24.48 22.87 -11.81
N LEU A 288 25.32 22.57 -10.82
CA LEU A 288 26.11 21.34 -10.75
C LEU A 288 25.29 20.06 -10.90
N ARG A 289 23.98 20.09 -10.60
CA ARG A 289 23.08 18.92 -10.77
C ARG A 289 22.92 18.49 -12.22
N ARG A 290 23.07 19.42 -13.16
CA ARG A 290 23.04 19.14 -14.60
C ARG A 290 24.45 19.09 -15.20
N GLY A 291 25.47 19.36 -14.37
CA GLY A 291 26.86 19.43 -14.75
C GLY A 291 27.36 20.85 -14.99
N CYS A 292 28.68 20.95 -15.11
CA CYS A 292 29.50 22.17 -15.10
C CYS A 292 29.21 23.14 -16.26
N ARG A 293 28.56 22.62 -17.29
CA ARG A 293 28.17 23.36 -18.49
C ARG A 293 26.89 24.17 -18.29
N TYR A 294 26.10 23.84 -17.27
CA TYR A 294 24.78 24.41 -17.04
C TYR A 294 24.78 25.40 -15.89
N TYR A 295 24.09 26.52 -16.09
CA TYR A 295 23.97 27.57 -15.08
C TYR A 295 22.58 28.20 -15.12
N VAL A 296 22.19 28.82 -14.01
CA VAL A 296 20.85 29.39 -13.84
C VAL A 296 20.92 30.85 -13.42
N LYS A 297 19.95 31.66 -13.84
CA LYS A 297 19.77 33.01 -13.32
C LYS A 297 18.80 32.96 -12.15
N CYS A 298 19.29 33.31 -10.97
CA CYS A 298 18.51 33.44 -9.75
C CYS A 298 18.00 34.87 -9.57
N THR A 299 16.74 35.03 -9.17
CA THR A 299 16.18 36.30 -8.70
C THR A 299 15.15 36.02 -7.61
N SER A 300 15.32 36.67 -6.46
CA SER A 300 14.45 36.58 -5.28
C SER A 300 14.17 35.13 -4.86
N GLY A 301 15.23 34.31 -4.79
CA GLY A 301 15.12 32.92 -4.35
C GLY A 301 14.62 31.94 -5.42
N ARG A 302 14.36 32.39 -6.66
CA ARG A 302 13.79 31.57 -7.74
C ARG A 302 14.70 31.51 -8.96
N ILE A 303 14.71 30.35 -9.64
CA ILE A 303 15.29 30.23 -10.99
C ILE A 303 14.36 30.96 -11.96
N ILE A 304 14.89 31.96 -12.65
CA ILE A 304 14.16 32.68 -13.69
C ILE A 304 14.46 32.07 -15.05
N ASN A 305 15.70 31.64 -15.29
CA ASN A 305 16.13 31.01 -16.53
C ASN A 305 17.26 30.00 -16.30
N THR A 306 17.35 29.01 -17.19
CA THR A 306 18.43 28.01 -17.23
C THR A 306 19.17 28.12 -18.56
N TYR A 307 20.50 28.00 -18.52
CA TYR A 307 21.39 28.19 -19.66
C TYR A 307 22.45 27.09 -19.71
N GLU A 308 23.02 26.91 -20.89
CA GLU A 308 24.08 25.95 -21.17
C GLU A 308 25.20 26.67 -21.93
N CYS A 309 26.45 26.43 -21.54
CA CYS A 309 27.62 26.96 -22.24
C CYS A 309 27.81 26.29 -23.61
N PRO A 310 28.57 26.88 -24.55
CA PRO A 310 28.95 26.22 -25.80
C PRO A 310 29.74 24.91 -25.54
N ASN A 311 29.78 24.01 -26.53
CA ASN A 311 30.50 22.73 -26.39
C ASN A 311 31.99 22.99 -26.09
N GLY A 312 32.54 22.29 -25.09
CA GLY A 312 33.93 22.46 -24.64
C GLY A 312 34.16 23.58 -23.62
N ASN A 313 33.10 24.24 -23.13
CA ASN A 313 33.18 25.31 -22.12
C ASN A 313 32.30 25.01 -20.90
N PHE A 314 32.78 25.38 -19.71
CA PHE A 314 32.06 25.31 -18.42
C PHE A 314 31.77 26.70 -17.87
N PHE A 315 30.73 26.80 -17.04
CA PHE A 315 30.33 28.07 -16.46
C PHE A 315 31.10 28.37 -15.17
N ASP A 316 31.85 29.46 -15.19
CA ASP A 316 32.52 30.01 -14.02
C ASP A 316 31.55 30.89 -13.22
N SER A 317 31.31 30.58 -11.94
CA SER A 317 30.41 31.36 -11.10
C SER A 317 31.02 32.65 -10.54
N GLU A 318 32.35 32.75 -10.47
CA GLU A 318 33.07 33.94 -10.01
C GLU A 318 33.20 34.97 -11.13
N LEU A 319 33.63 34.52 -12.30
CA LEU A 319 33.74 35.31 -13.53
C LEU A 319 32.39 35.50 -14.24
N ARG A 320 31.37 34.72 -13.85
CA ARG A 320 29.99 34.71 -14.41
C ARG A 320 29.95 34.50 -15.92
N SER A 321 30.81 33.63 -16.45
CA SER A 321 30.97 33.41 -17.89
C SER A 321 31.39 31.99 -18.23
N CYS A 322 31.17 31.58 -19.48
CA CYS A 322 31.56 30.26 -19.98
C CYS A 322 33.02 30.27 -20.42
N ILE A 323 33.88 29.59 -19.68
CA ILE A 323 35.31 29.45 -19.99
C ILE A 323 35.62 28.04 -20.52
N PRO A 324 36.67 27.83 -21.30
CA PRO A 324 37.05 26.50 -21.79
C PRO A 324 37.20 25.50 -20.63
N GLU A 325 36.74 24.27 -20.84
CA GLU A 325 36.68 23.21 -19.82
C GLU A 325 38.03 22.88 -19.16
N ASN A 326 39.13 23.12 -19.87
CA ASN A 326 40.49 22.92 -19.35
C ASN A 326 40.98 24.05 -18.42
N LYS A 327 40.20 25.10 -18.22
CA LYS A 327 40.49 26.23 -17.32
C LYS A 327 39.61 26.29 -16.08
N GLN A 328 38.58 25.44 -15.99
CA GLN A 328 37.69 25.32 -14.83
C GLN A 328 37.78 23.89 -14.27
N GLN A 329 38.16 23.76 -13.00
CA GLN A 329 38.05 22.49 -12.30
C GLN A 329 36.62 22.37 -11.75
N CYS A 330 35.87 21.40 -12.25
CA CYS A 330 34.50 21.18 -11.80
C CYS A 330 34.48 20.03 -10.79
N GLU A 331 34.40 20.39 -9.52
CA GLU A 331 34.39 19.43 -8.42
C GLU A 331 33.05 19.49 -7.68
N ASP A 332 32.56 18.32 -7.27
CA ASP A 332 31.43 18.22 -6.33
C ASP A 332 31.76 18.97 -5.03
N PRO A 333 30.78 19.60 -4.36
CA PRO A 333 31.05 20.35 -3.14
C PRO A 333 31.66 19.42 -2.08
N THR A 334 32.75 19.89 -1.47
CA THR A 334 33.46 19.15 -0.44
C THR A 334 32.60 18.96 0.82
N PRO A 335 32.68 17.79 1.50
CA PRO A 335 31.95 17.55 2.75
C PRO A 335 32.36 18.54 3.85
N SER A 336 31.38 18.92 4.70
CA SER A 336 31.61 19.75 5.90
C SER A 336 32.67 19.12 6.80
N ARG A 337 33.56 19.96 7.36
CA ARG A 337 34.68 19.60 8.23
C ARG A 337 34.27 19.41 9.70
N ASP A 338 33.14 18.77 9.97
CA ASP A 338 32.69 18.49 11.34
C ASP A 338 33.26 17.16 11.89
N CYS A 339 34.54 16.90 11.65
CA CYS A 339 35.46 16.13 12.51
C CYS A 339 36.88 16.20 11.92
N GLU A 340 37.73 17.03 12.51
CA GLU A 340 39.13 17.23 12.17
C GLU A 340 40.02 16.02 12.53
N PHE A 341 41.15 15.96 11.80
CA PHE A 341 42.39 15.20 12.02
C PHE A 341 42.54 13.76 11.52
N SER A 342 43.36 13.69 10.47
CA SER A 342 44.52 12.80 10.29
C SER A 342 44.42 11.58 9.35
N ILE A 343 44.93 11.82 8.14
CA ILE A 343 45.92 11.04 7.37
C ILE A 343 45.52 9.61 6.96
N GLY A 344 45.36 9.43 5.64
CA GLY A 344 45.24 8.10 5.03
C GLY A 344 44.93 8.12 3.53
N SER A 345 45.92 8.55 2.75
CA SER A 345 46.01 8.69 1.29
C SER A 345 45.65 7.47 0.42
N PHE A 346 44.94 7.74 -0.70
CA PHE A 346 45.02 7.21 -2.09
C PHE A 346 45.03 5.67 -2.33
N GLN A 347 44.63 5.06 -3.46
CA GLN A 347 44.18 5.47 -4.79
C GLN A 347 43.54 4.25 -5.52
N LYS A 348 42.55 4.56 -6.37
CA LYS A 348 42.19 4.00 -7.69
C LYS A 348 42.87 2.69 -8.18
N ILE A 349 42.07 1.74 -8.68
CA ILE A 349 42.46 0.90 -9.84
C ILE A 349 41.31 0.93 -10.87
N ILE A 350 41.69 1.34 -12.08
CA ILE A 350 40.92 1.25 -13.32
C ILE A 350 41.13 -0.17 -13.86
N ILE A 351 40.06 -0.82 -14.30
CA ILE A 351 40.09 -1.63 -15.53
C ILE A 351 38.83 -1.28 -16.31
#